data_AF-A0A2E7D975-F1
#
_entry.id   AF-A0A2E7D975-F1
#
_cell.length_a   1.000
_cell.length_b   1.000
_cell.length_c   1.000
_cell.angle_alpha   90.00
_cell.angle_beta   90.00
_cell.angle_gamma   90.00
#
_symmetry.space_group_name_H-M   'P 1'
#
loop_
_entity.id
_entity.type
_entity.pdbx_description
1 polymer ?
#
loop_
_entity_poly.entity_id
_entity_poly.type
_entity_poly.pdbx_seq_one_letter_code
_entity_poly.pdbx_strand_id
1 'polypeptide(L)'
;GREEESDGSRNVLPWFVALRNSSLRVFVIQQFANAGADTVFNFLTGAYFLSRGVDLAEVGVLASLPLWGGAIGGMLGGYYNDLLMKLTGHRRWVRSLLGFAGKAIACGVMVIAINQESVVAAGLALFVVKFFSDWTQPTVWGTCTDLGGRYSATVFSIINTSGTLGGIFCPLAFGVLLEFFKSEQVVNGETTTIIDYTPVFVMVAAFYMLSAACWFLIDCSDSLDKTERDASLALEQPRCTVKGVLFEFLRMLLPLAGGLAAVVIALAQLLPELESVPDGESGLWWQTLLKLVVAVIAGAFTGGGVGHLIAKFLGKYSSSFQLNREGDDLSSPTE
;
A
#
# COMPACT_ATOMS: atom_id res chain seq x y z
N GLY A 1 -28.84 6.86 49.94
CA GLY A 1 -27.79 6.97 48.92
C GLY A 1 -27.28 5.59 48.68
N ARG A 2 -27.53 5.04 47.49
CA ARG A 2 -27.00 3.75 47.07
C ARG A 2 -25.70 4.10 46.35
N GLU A 3 -24.58 3.79 46.98
CA GLU A 3 -23.27 3.91 46.34
C GLU A 3 -23.32 3.06 45.07
N GLU A 4 -23.20 3.73 43.91
CA GLU A 4 -22.84 3.08 42.67
C GLU A 4 -21.40 2.60 42.87
N GLU A 5 -21.26 1.33 43.26
CA GLU A 5 -20.02 0.59 43.06
C GLU A 5 -19.66 0.74 41.58
N SER A 6 -18.66 1.58 41.31
CA SER A 6 -17.96 1.57 40.03
C SER A 6 -17.34 0.19 39.88
N ASP A 7 -18.06 -0.70 39.23
CA ASP A 7 -17.60 -2.04 38.91
C ASP A 7 -16.31 -1.90 38.09
N GLY A 8 -15.17 -2.05 38.79
CA GLY A 8 -13.84 -2.19 38.21
C GLY A 8 -13.69 -3.54 37.49
N SER A 9 -14.68 -3.94 36.68
CA SER A 9 -14.67 -5.21 35.97
C SER A 9 -13.76 -5.12 34.76
N ARG A 10 -12.50 -5.48 35.01
CA ARG A 10 -11.49 -5.99 34.07
C ARG A 10 -11.63 -5.49 32.62
N ASN A 11 -10.74 -4.58 32.23
CA ASN A 11 -10.45 -4.16 30.85
C ASN A 11 -9.91 -5.28 29.94
N VAL A 12 -10.33 -6.54 30.16
CA VAL A 12 -9.85 -7.70 29.42
C VAL A 12 -11.01 -8.25 28.60
N LEU A 13 -10.83 -8.26 27.28
CA LEU A 13 -11.78 -8.85 26.35
C LEU A 13 -11.90 -10.36 26.64
N PRO A 14 -13.10 -10.89 26.95
CA PRO A 14 -13.28 -12.32 27.12
C PRO A 14 -12.94 -13.07 25.83
N TRP A 15 -11.97 -13.98 25.89
CA TRP A 15 -11.43 -14.68 24.72
C TRP A 15 -12.51 -15.43 23.92
N PHE A 16 -13.53 -15.99 24.58
CA PHE A 16 -14.64 -16.67 23.91
C PHE A 16 -15.53 -15.71 23.10
N VAL A 17 -15.71 -14.47 23.57
CA VAL A 17 -16.45 -13.43 22.84
C VAL A 17 -15.67 -13.01 21.60
N ALA A 18 -14.35 -12.86 21.72
CA ALA A 18 -13.47 -12.56 20.60
C ALA A 18 -13.55 -13.65 19.52
N LEU A 19 -13.39 -14.92 19.89
CA LEU A 19 -13.43 -16.03 18.93
C LEU A 19 -14.81 -16.27 18.30
N ARG A 20 -15.89 -15.92 18.99
CA ARG A 20 -17.25 -16.09 18.47
C ARG A 20 -17.64 -14.99 17.49
N ASN A 21 -16.98 -13.83 17.54
CA ASN A 21 -17.27 -12.73 16.62
C ASN A 21 -16.87 -13.10 15.18
N SER A 22 -17.82 -12.99 14.25
CA SER A 22 -17.59 -13.38 12.85
C SER A 22 -16.66 -12.41 12.14
N SER A 23 -16.83 -11.10 12.36
CA SER A 23 -15.98 -10.06 11.77
C SER A 23 -14.53 -10.24 12.21
N LEU A 24 -14.26 -10.49 13.50
CA LEU A 24 -12.90 -10.68 14.00
C LEU A 24 -12.22 -11.91 13.37
N ARG A 25 -12.94 -13.03 13.23
CA ARG A 25 -12.39 -14.24 12.59
C ARG A 25 -12.03 -14.01 11.13
N VAL A 26 -12.92 -13.36 10.38
CA VAL A 26 -12.64 -13.00 8.98
C VAL A 26 -11.47 -12.02 8.92
N PHE A 27 -11.39 -11.09 9.86
CA PHE A 27 -10.33 -10.08 9.91
C PHE A 27 -8.95 -10.70 10.19
N VAL A 28 -8.89 -11.73 11.03
CA VAL A 28 -7.69 -12.55 11.24
C VAL A 28 -7.21 -13.17 9.93
N ILE A 29 -8.11 -13.80 9.15
CA ILE A 29 -7.79 -14.41 7.85
C ILE A 29 -7.32 -13.34 6.85
N GLN A 30 -8.05 -12.22 6.80
CA GLN A 30 -7.70 -11.07 5.96
C GLN A 30 -6.27 -10.59 6.25
N GLN A 31 -5.92 -10.43 7.53
CA GLN A 31 -4.59 -9.95 7.90
C GLN A 31 -3.47 -10.95 7.62
N PHE A 32 -3.73 -12.24 7.81
CA PHE A 32 -2.78 -13.29 7.46
C PHE A 32 -2.45 -13.22 5.96
N ALA A 33 -3.48 -13.19 5.10
CA ALA A 33 -3.31 -13.10 3.67
C ALA A 33 -2.64 -11.80 3.24
N ASN A 34 -3.03 -10.67 3.85
CA ASN A 34 -2.46 -9.36 3.59
C ASN A 34 -0.95 -9.29 3.91
N ALA A 35 -0.58 -9.57 5.16
CA ALA A 35 0.81 -9.51 5.59
C ALA A 35 1.67 -10.58 4.90
N GLY A 36 1.10 -11.77 4.67
CA GLY A 36 1.73 -12.84 3.92
C GLY A 36 2.09 -12.43 2.49
N ALA A 37 1.15 -11.85 1.76
CA ALA A 37 1.38 -11.30 0.43
C ALA A 37 2.45 -10.20 0.42
N ASP A 38 2.43 -9.33 1.43
CA ASP A 38 3.36 -8.21 1.56
C ASP A 38 4.83 -8.66 1.71
N THR A 39 5.07 -9.87 2.20
CA THR A 39 6.44 -10.38 2.36
C THR A 39 7.21 -10.53 1.04
N VAL A 40 6.51 -10.72 -0.09
CA VAL A 40 7.15 -10.78 -1.41
C VAL A 40 7.96 -9.51 -1.69
N PHE A 41 7.46 -8.35 -1.25
CA PHE A 41 8.11 -7.08 -1.55
C PHE A 41 9.46 -6.92 -0.85
N ASN A 42 9.57 -7.47 0.37
CA ASN A 42 10.76 -7.35 1.19
C ASN A 42 11.79 -8.45 0.90
N PHE A 43 11.34 -9.70 0.67
CA PHE A 43 12.24 -10.84 0.54
C PHE A 43 12.56 -11.25 -0.89
N LEU A 44 11.66 -11.01 -1.85
CA LEU A 44 11.78 -11.60 -3.19
C LEU A 44 11.96 -10.58 -4.32
N THR A 45 11.56 -9.32 -4.14
CA THR A 45 11.69 -8.29 -5.20
C THR A 45 13.12 -8.12 -5.71
N GLY A 46 14.10 -8.08 -4.79
CA GLY A 46 15.52 -7.95 -5.18
C GLY A 46 16.00 -9.17 -5.97
N ALA A 47 15.69 -10.39 -5.49
CA ALA A 47 16.03 -11.63 -6.18
C ALA A 47 15.34 -11.76 -7.55
N TYR A 48 14.09 -11.29 -7.66
CA TYR A 48 13.36 -11.23 -8.92
C TYR A 48 14.10 -10.36 -9.95
N PHE A 49 14.46 -9.12 -9.61
CA PHE A 49 15.18 -8.25 -10.56
C PHE A 49 16.59 -8.76 -10.88
N LEU A 50 17.30 -9.32 -9.89
CA LEU A 50 18.60 -9.92 -10.14
C LEU A 50 18.51 -11.12 -11.10
N SER A 51 17.46 -11.95 -10.98
CA SER A 51 17.22 -13.07 -11.91
C SER A 51 16.93 -12.63 -13.34
N ARG A 52 16.58 -11.36 -13.55
CA ARG A 52 16.33 -10.76 -14.87
C ARG A 52 17.60 -10.15 -15.50
N GLY A 53 18.77 -10.36 -14.89
CA GLY A 53 20.07 -9.94 -15.42
C GLY A 53 20.39 -8.46 -15.18
N VAL A 54 19.72 -7.83 -14.20
CA VAL A 54 19.90 -6.42 -13.84
C VAL A 54 21.11 -6.26 -12.91
N ASP A 55 21.89 -5.19 -13.08
CA ASP A 55 23.00 -4.88 -12.17
C ASP A 55 22.53 -4.57 -10.74
N LEU A 56 23.38 -4.84 -9.75
CA LEU A 56 23.04 -4.69 -8.34
C LEU A 56 22.62 -3.26 -7.97
N ALA A 57 23.24 -2.23 -8.56
CA ALA A 57 22.89 -0.84 -8.30
C ALA A 57 21.46 -0.53 -8.78
N GLU A 58 21.11 -0.98 -9.98
CA GLU A 58 19.80 -0.79 -10.57
C GLU A 58 18.72 -1.64 -9.88
N VAL A 59 19.05 -2.86 -9.43
CA VAL A 59 18.18 -3.68 -8.56
C VAL A 59 17.77 -2.90 -7.31
N GLY A 60 18.70 -2.18 -6.67
CA GLY A 60 18.40 -1.36 -5.50
C GLY A 60 17.33 -0.30 -5.78
N VAL A 61 17.41 0.35 -6.95
CA VAL A 61 16.43 1.35 -7.38
C VAL A 61 15.08 0.69 -7.64
N LEU A 62 15.05 -0.36 -8.46
CA LEU A 62 13.81 -1.04 -8.85
C LEU A 62 13.11 -1.71 -7.66
N ALA A 63 13.87 -2.29 -6.74
CA ALA A 63 13.33 -2.88 -5.51
C ALA A 63 12.81 -1.83 -4.52
N SER A 64 13.27 -0.58 -4.60
CA SER A 64 12.74 0.52 -3.79
C SER A 64 11.40 1.07 -4.28
N LEU A 65 11.09 0.92 -5.57
CA LEU A 65 9.86 1.46 -6.17
C LEU A 65 8.59 0.96 -5.47
N PRO A 66 8.40 -0.35 -5.20
CA PRO A 66 7.26 -0.82 -4.44
C PRO A 66 7.14 -0.17 -3.06
N LEU A 67 8.25 0.03 -2.33
CA LEU A 67 8.24 0.63 -1.01
C LEU A 67 7.74 2.08 -1.04
N TRP A 68 8.14 2.84 -2.06
CA TRP A 68 7.59 4.18 -2.31
C TRP A 68 6.11 4.15 -2.66
N GLY A 69 5.72 3.23 -3.53
CA GLY A 69 4.31 2.99 -3.84
C GLY A 69 3.51 2.79 -2.55
N GLY A 70 4.00 1.90 -1.69
CA GLY A 70 3.40 1.59 -0.39
C GLY A 70 3.25 2.79 0.53
N ALA A 71 4.32 3.56 0.72
CA ALA A 71 4.31 4.76 1.57
C ALA A 71 3.27 5.79 1.10
N ILE A 72 3.22 6.06 -0.21
CA ILE A 72 2.25 7.02 -0.76
C ILE A 72 0.83 6.46 -0.71
N GLY A 73 0.69 5.16 -1.00
CA GLY A 73 -0.57 4.43 -0.92
C GLY A 73 -1.19 4.50 0.46
N GLY A 74 -0.43 4.21 1.51
CA GLY A 74 -0.88 4.30 2.90
C GLY A 74 -1.30 5.71 3.31
N MET A 75 -0.54 6.74 2.91
CA MET A 75 -0.89 8.13 3.19
C MET A 75 -2.22 8.54 2.53
N LEU A 76 -2.37 8.25 1.24
CA LEU A 76 -3.58 8.58 0.51
C LEU A 76 -4.77 7.75 0.99
N GLY A 77 -4.57 6.46 1.24
CA GLY A 77 -5.59 5.59 1.83
C GLY A 77 -6.15 6.15 3.13
N GLY A 78 -5.31 6.76 3.97
CA GLY A 78 -5.74 7.40 5.22
C GLY A 78 -6.55 8.66 4.97
N TYR A 79 -6.04 9.54 4.11
CA TYR A 79 -6.75 10.75 3.70
C TYR A 79 -8.15 10.45 3.14
N TYR A 80 -8.27 9.46 2.27
CA TYR A 80 -9.53 9.11 1.64
C TYR A 80 -10.49 8.34 2.56
N ASN A 81 -9.96 7.54 3.50
CA ASN A 81 -10.75 7.01 4.61
C ASN A 81 -11.44 8.16 5.36
N ASP A 82 -10.67 9.16 5.80
CA ASP A 82 -11.18 10.30 6.55
C ASP A 82 -12.15 11.16 5.74
N LEU A 83 -11.84 11.41 4.47
CA LEU A 83 -12.70 12.18 3.58
C LEU A 83 -14.06 11.49 3.39
N LEU A 84 -14.07 10.21 3.03
CA LEU A 84 -15.32 9.46 2.82
C LEU A 84 -16.11 9.27 4.11
N MET A 85 -15.45 9.08 5.24
CA MET A 85 -16.12 9.06 6.54
C MET A 85 -16.80 10.40 6.84
N LYS A 86 -16.14 11.54 6.60
CA LYS A 86 -16.72 12.89 6.80
C LYS A 86 -17.90 13.17 5.87
N LEU A 87 -17.81 12.75 4.61
CA LEU A 87 -18.86 12.97 3.60
C LEU A 87 -20.09 12.09 3.85
N THR A 88 -19.88 10.80 4.13
CA THR A 88 -20.96 9.81 4.10
C THR A 88 -21.48 9.42 5.48
N GLY A 89 -20.65 9.51 6.52
CA GLY A 89 -20.95 9.03 7.86
C GLY A 89 -21.11 7.51 8.00
N HIS A 90 -20.74 6.68 7.00
CA HIS A 90 -20.88 5.22 7.07
C HIS A 90 -19.55 4.53 7.32
N ARG A 91 -19.26 4.15 8.57
CA ARG A 91 -17.99 3.50 8.92
C ARG A 91 -17.81 2.16 8.19
N ARG A 92 -18.74 1.22 8.35
CA ARG A 92 -18.70 -0.11 7.73
C ARG A 92 -18.38 -0.06 6.23
N TRP A 93 -19.23 0.63 5.46
CA TRP A 93 -19.13 0.63 4.01
C TRP A 93 -17.92 1.41 3.48
N VAL A 94 -17.49 2.46 4.18
CA VAL A 94 -16.26 3.16 3.81
C VAL A 94 -15.05 2.23 3.98
N ARG A 95 -14.95 1.53 5.11
CA ARG A 95 -13.86 0.55 5.34
C ARG A 95 -13.90 -0.59 4.33
N SER A 96 -15.06 -1.21 4.13
CA SER A 96 -15.21 -2.32 3.19
C SER A 96 -14.88 -1.93 1.75
N LEU A 97 -15.36 -0.78 1.26
CA LEU A 97 -15.10 -0.36 -0.13
C LEU A 97 -13.63 0.02 -0.36
N LEU A 98 -13.01 0.76 0.56
CA LEU A 98 -11.60 1.13 0.44
C LEU A 98 -10.67 -0.08 0.55
N GLY A 99 -10.96 -0.98 1.50
CA GLY A 99 -10.24 -2.23 1.68
C GLY A 99 -10.37 -3.16 0.47
N PHE A 100 -11.60 -3.36 -0.02
CA PHE A 100 -11.87 -4.16 -1.21
C PHE A 100 -11.18 -3.58 -2.44
N ALA A 101 -11.38 -2.29 -2.72
CA ALA A 101 -10.85 -1.68 -3.93
C ALA A 101 -9.31 -1.69 -3.96
N GLY A 102 -8.65 -1.37 -2.85
CA GLY A 102 -7.20 -1.45 -2.76
C GLY A 102 -6.69 -2.86 -3.08
N LYS A 103 -7.25 -3.89 -2.46
CA LYS A 103 -6.81 -5.27 -2.72
C LYS A 103 -7.21 -5.81 -4.08
N ALA A 104 -8.40 -5.49 -4.58
CA ALA A 104 -8.86 -5.92 -5.90
C ALA A 104 -8.03 -5.29 -7.02
N ILE A 105 -7.71 -3.99 -6.91
CA ILE A 105 -6.84 -3.31 -7.87
C ILE A 105 -5.42 -3.86 -7.77
N ALA A 106 -4.87 -4.05 -6.57
CA ALA A 106 -3.55 -4.66 -6.39
C ALA A 106 -3.48 -6.07 -7.01
N CYS A 107 -4.53 -6.88 -6.87
CA CYS A 107 -4.64 -8.18 -7.53
C CYS A 107 -4.59 -8.05 -9.05
N GLY A 108 -5.42 -7.18 -9.65
CA GLY A 108 -5.46 -6.98 -11.09
C GLY A 108 -4.13 -6.50 -11.65
N VAL A 109 -3.50 -5.53 -10.99
CA VAL A 109 -2.20 -5.00 -11.42
C VAL A 109 -1.08 -6.02 -11.20
N MET A 110 -1.17 -6.90 -10.18
CA MET A 110 -0.20 -7.98 -10.00
C MET A 110 -0.22 -8.94 -11.20
N VAL A 111 -1.40 -9.29 -11.72
CA VAL A 111 -1.51 -10.11 -12.94
C VAL A 111 -0.87 -9.41 -14.15
N ILE A 112 -1.00 -8.09 -14.25
CA ILE A 112 -0.34 -7.31 -15.31
C ILE A 112 1.18 -7.31 -15.11
N ALA A 113 1.66 -7.16 -13.87
CA ALA A 113 3.08 -7.10 -13.51
C ALA A 113 3.83 -8.38 -13.91
N ILE A 114 3.19 -9.54 -13.73
CA ILE A 114 3.73 -10.86 -14.10
C ILE A 114 4.07 -10.96 -15.58
N ASN A 115 3.28 -10.30 -16.44
CA ASN A 115 3.42 -10.41 -17.90
C ASN A 115 4.34 -9.33 -18.50
N GLN A 116 5.06 -8.56 -17.68
CA GLN A 116 5.93 -7.49 -18.18
C GLN A 116 7.32 -8.00 -18.58
N GLU A 117 7.61 -7.96 -19.88
CA GLU A 117 8.93 -8.30 -20.42
C GLU A 117 10.00 -7.26 -20.00
N SER A 118 9.64 -5.96 -19.99
CA SER A 118 10.54 -4.90 -19.55
C SER A 118 10.72 -4.91 -18.02
N VAL A 119 11.98 -4.87 -17.57
CA VAL A 119 12.40 -4.73 -16.16
C VAL A 119 11.76 -3.51 -15.53
N VAL A 120 11.89 -2.38 -16.21
CA VAL A 120 11.32 -1.10 -15.81
C VAL A 120 9.80 -1.17 -15.69
N ALA A 121 9.12 -1.69 -16.71
CA ALA A 121 7.66 -1.81 -16.69
C ALA A 121 7.17 -2.70 -15.53
N ALA A 122 7.90 -3.77 -15.21
CA ALA A 122 7.60 -4.60 -14.04
C ALA A 122 7.79 -3.84 -12.71
N GLY A 123 8.87 -3.07 -12.56
CA GLY A 123 9.09 -2.22 -11.37
C GLY A 123 7.98 -1.19 -11.16
N LEU A 124 7.53 -0.55 -12.24
CA LEU A 124 6.41 0.38 -12.20
C LEU A 124 5.08 -0.31 -11.89
N ALA A 125 4.84 -1.49 -12.46
CA ALA A 125 3.66 -2.27 -12.12
C ALA A 125 3.67 -2.65 -10.64
N LEU A 126 4.81 -3.11 -10.10
CA LEU A 126 4.97 -3.45 -8.68
C LEU A 126 4.83 -2.23 -7.75
N PHE A 127 5.26 -1.03 -8.19
CA PHE A 127 4.95 0.25 -7.50
C PHE A 127 3.44 0.40 -7.33
N VAL A 128 2.67 0.25 -8.42
CA VAL A 128 1.22 0.43 -8.39
C VAL A 128 0.54 -0.67 -7.57
N VAL A 129 1.02 -1.92 -7.67
CA VAL A 129 0.54 -3.02 -6.81
C VAL A 129 0.70 -2.65 -5.34
N LYS A 130 1.90 -2.23 -4.93
CA LYS A 130 2.19 -1.96 -3.52
C LYS A 130 1.47 -0.70 -3.02
N PHE A 131 1.30 0.31 -3.88
CA PHE A 131 0.46 1.46 -3.62
C PHE A 131 -0.96 1.07 -3.22
N PHE A 132 -1.64 0.26 -4.03
CA PHE A 132 -3.01 -0.15 -3.73
C PHE A 132 -3.08 -1.21 -2.62
N SER A 133 -2.02 -2.00 -2.43
CA SER A 133 -1.90 -2.89 -1.28
C SER A 133 -1.89 -2.10 0.02
N ASP A 134 -1.04 -1.08 0.15
CA ASP A 134 -0.87 -0.31 1.39
C ASP A 134 -1.89 0.79 1.60
N TRP A 135 -2.60 1.19 0.55
CA TRP A 135 -3.85 1.96 0.69
C TRP A 135 -4.79 1.37 1.75
N THR A 136 -4.77 0.04 1.91
CA THR A 136 -5.62 -0.64 2.87
C THR A 136 -5.10 -0.61 4.31
N GLN A 137 -3.83 -0.31 4.57
CA GLN A 137 -3.23 -0.24 5.92
C GLN A 137 -4.02 0.65 6.90
N PRO A 138 -4.29 1.94 6.60
CA PRO A 138 -5.08 2.79 7.49
C PRO A 138 -6.52 2.30 7.66
N THR A 139 -7.04 1.55 6.68
CA THR A 139 -8.36 0.91 6.76
C THR A 139 -8.35 -0.23 7.77
N VAL A 140 -7.31 -1.08 7.77
CA VAL A 140 -7.10 -2.15 8.77
C VAL A 140 -7.02 -1.54 10.16
N TRP A 141 -6.16 -0.55 10.37
CA TRP A 141 -5.97 0.01 11.72
C TRP A 141 -7.21 0.72 12.23
N GLY A 142 -7.90 1.47 11.35
CA GLY A 142 -9.18 2.08 11.67
C GLY A 142 -10.25 1.03 12.02
N THR A 143 -10.28 -0.10 11.31
CA THR A 143 -11.19 -1.21 11.61
C THR A 143 -10.88 -1.87 12.95
N CYS A 144 -9.61 -1.97 13.36
CA CYS A 144 -9.26 -2.44 14.71
C CYS A 144 -9.85 -1.53 15.80
N THR A 145 -9.79 -0.22 15.59
CA THR A 145 -10.39 0.76 16.51
C THR A 145 -11.91 0.64 16.52
N ASP A 146 -12.55 0.64 15.35
CA ASP A 146 -14.00 0.58 15.19
C ASP A 146 -14.58 -0.74 15.78
N LEU A 147 -13.92 -1.88 15.50
CA LEU A 147 -14.36 -3.20 15.97
C LEU A 147 -14.02 -3.46 17.44
N GLY A 148 -12.91 -2.93 17.94
CA GLY A 148 -12.43 -3.22 19.29
C GLY A 148 -13.00 -2.29 20.36
N GLY A 149 -13.31 -1.03 20.02
CA GLY A 149 -13.73 -0.03 21.00
C GLY A 149 -12.73 0.12 22.14
N ARG A 150 -13.18 -0.02 23.40
CA ARG A 150 -12.29 -0.08 24.58
C ARG A 150 -11.24 -1.19 24.53
N TYR A 151 -11.45 -2.23 23.73
CA TYR A 151 -10.53 -3.36 23.52
C TYR A 151 -9.73 -3.25 22.22
N SER A 152 -9.68 -2.07 21.59
CA SER A 152 -8.95 -1.80 20.34
C SER A 152 -7.49 -2.28 20.36
N ALA A 153 -6.78 -2.08 21.48
CA ALA A 153 -5.41 -2.58 21.64
C ALA A 153 -5.34 -4.11 21.54
N THR A 154 -6.26 -4.84 22.17
CA THR A 154 -6.32 -6.31 22.12
C THR A 154 -6.65 -6.79 20.71
N VAL A 155 -7.62 -6.17 20.04
CA VAL A 155 -7.96 -6.50 18.65
C VAL A 155 -6.75 -6.26 17.75
N PHE A 156 -6.08 -5.12 17.89
CA PHE A 156 -4.86 -4.82 17.15
C PHE A 156 -3.77 -5.86 17.39
N SER A 157 -3.55 -6.31 18.63
CA SER A 157 -2.58 -7.38 18.94
C SER A 157 -2.93 -8.70 18.27
N ILE A 158 -4.20 -9.13 18.30
CA ILE A 158 -4.67 -10.38 17.65
C ILE A 158 -4.39 -10.31 16.14
N ILE A 159 -4.76 -9.19 15.53
CA ILE A 159 -4.63 -8.93 14.11
C ILE A 159 -3.16 -8.82 13.68
N ASN A 160 -2.31 -8.21 14.52
CA ASN A 160 -0.87 -8.14 14.30
C ASN A 160 -0.21 -9.52 14.42
N THR A 161 -0.56 -10.31 15.44
CA THR A 161 -0.08 -11.70 15.57
C THR A 161 -0.45 -12.53 14.34
N SER A 162 -1.69 -12.42 13.85
CA SER A 162 -2.10 -13.08 12.60
C SER A 162 -1.22 -12.66 11.41
N GLY A 163 -0.95 -11.36 11.30
CA GLY A 163 -0.06 -10.83 10.28
C GLY A 163 1.36 -11.37 10.40
N THR A 164 1.91 -11.45 11.61
CA THR A 164 3.24 -12.04 11.87
C THR A 164 3.30 -13.50 11.46
N LEU A 165 2.25 -14.29 11.74
CA LEU A 165 2.18 -15.67 11.28
C LEU A 165 2.21 -15.75 9.75
N GLY A 166 1.44 -14.90 9.06
CA GLY A 166 1.53 -14.76 7.60
C GLY A 166 2.94 -14.41 7.15
N GLY A 167 3.59 -13.49 7.86
CA GLY A 167 4.96 -13.05 7.63
C GLY A 167 6.02 -14.14 7.80
N ILE A 168 5.78 -15.13 8.65
CA ILE A 168 6.68 -16.27 8.88
C ILE A 168 6.42 -17.37 7.85
N PHE A 169 5.16 -17.77 7.67
CA PHE A 169 4.82 -18.94 6.87
C PHE A 169 4.84 -18.69 5.36
N CYS A 170 4.49 -17.49 4.91
CA CYS A 170 4.39 -17.21 3.47
C CYS A 170 5.77 -17.23 2.78
N PRO A 171 6.84 -16.59 3.30
CA PRO A 171 8.17 -16.70 2.70
C PRO A 171 8.67 -18.14 2.59
N LEU A 172 8.38 -18.98 3.59
CA LEU A 172 8.73 -20.41 3.54
C LEU A 172 7.99 -21.12 2.41
N ALA A 173 6.68 -20.88 2.27
CA ALA A 173 5.90 -21.41 1.17
C ALA A 173 6.38 -20.89 -0.20
N PHE A 174 6.78 -19.61 -0.27
CA PHE A 174 7.30 -19.00 -1.50
C PHE A 174 8.63 -19.64 -1.90
N GLY A 175 9.53 -19.87 -0.95
CA GLY A 175 10.81 -20.55 -1.21
C GLY A 175 10.60 -21.97 -1.74
N VAL A 176 9.73 -22.75 -1.10
CA VAL A 176 9.37 -24.10 -1.57
C VAL A 176 8.77 -24.05 -2.97
N LEU A 177 7.91 -23.07 -3.27
CA LEU A 177 7.32 -22.93 -4.59
C LEU A 177 8.38 -22.59 -5.65
N LEU A 178 9.30 -21.67 -5.37
CA LEU A 178 10.39 -21.34 -6.29
C LEU A 178 11.33 -22.53 -6.52
N GLU A 179 11.53 -23.39 -5.52
CA GLU A 179 12.30 -24.63 -5.69
C GLU A 179 11.61 -25.67 -6.58
N PHE A 180 10.28 -25.75 -6.55
CA PHE A 180 9.53 -26.64 -7.45
C PHE A 180 9.49 -26.14 -8.90
N PHE A 181 9.54 -24.82 -9.09
CA PHE A 181 9.46 -24.18 -10.40
C PHE A 181 10.81 -23.65 -10.90
N LYS A 182 11.92 -24.19 -10.37
CA LYS A 182 13.25 -23.98 -10.96
C LYS A 182 13.48 -24.99 -12.08
N SER A 183 14.01 -24.50 -13.21
CA SER A 183 14.45 -25.34 -14.31
C SER A 183 15.94 -25.12 -14.52
N GLU A 184 16.70 -26.22 -14.57
CA GLU A 184 18.10 -26.17 -14.96
C GLU A 184 18.18 -26.20 -16.48
N GLN A 185 18.83 -25.21 -17.08
CA GLN A 185 19.13 -25.20 -18.51
C GLN A 185 20.65 -25.12 -18.70
N VAL A 186 21.18 -26.00 -19.54
CA VAL A 186 22.59 -25.96 -19.94
C VAL A 186 22.72 -25.01 -21.11
N VAL A 187 23.22 -23.80 -20.85
CA VAL A 187 23.51 -22.81 -21.90
C VAL A 187 25.04 -22.71 -21.98
N ASN A 188 25.60 -23.02 -23.15
CA ASN A 188 27.05 -22.98 -23.41
C ASN A 188 27.92 -23.90 -22.52
N GLY A 189 27.37 -25.02 -22.02
CA GLY A 189 28.12 -25.99 -21.19
C GLY A 189 28.20 -25.63 -19.71
N GLU A 190 27.66 -24.48 -19.29
CA GLU A 190 27.41 -24.14 -17.90
C GLU A 190 25.93 -24.36 -17.56
N THR A 191 25.66 -24.87 -16.36
CA THR A 191 24.30 -25.12 -15.88
C THR A 191 23.74 -23.83 -15.28
N THR A 192 22.90 -23.11 -16.03
CA THR A 192 22.24 -21.90 -15.54
C THR A 192 20.87 -22.29 -15.00
N THR A 193 20.62 -21.97 -13.72
CA THR A 193 19.31 -22.20 -13.09
C THR A 193 18.38 -21.03 -13.43
N ILE A 194 17.27 -21.31 -14.13
CA ILE A 194 16.22 -20.34 -14.41
C ILE A 194 15.10 -20.56 -13.39
N ILE A 195 14.74 -19.52 -12.66
CA ILE A 195 13.69 -19.56 -11.65
C ILE A 195 12.45 -18.86 -12.22
N ASP A 196 11.32 -19.56 -12.27
CA ASP A 196 10.05 -18.95 -12.64
C ASP A 196 9.37 -18.34 -11.40
N TYR A 197 9.25 -17.02 -11.36
CA TYR A 197 8.59 -16.27 -10.28
C TYR A 197 7.07 -16.16 -10.47
N THR A 198 6.54 -16.53 -11.64
CA THR A 198 5.12 -16.46 -11.98
C THR A 198 4.22 -17.12 -10.94
N PRO A 199 4.50 -18.35 -10.46
CA PRO A 199 3.65 -19.02 -9.48
C PRO A 199 3.55 -18.27 -8.14
N VAL A 200 4.64 -17.65 -7.70
CA VAL A 200 4.66 -16.85 -6.46
C VAL A 200 3.80 -15.61 -6.62
N PHE A 201 3.92 -14.88 -7.73
CA PHE A 201 3.11 -13.70 -7.96
C PHE A 201 1.62 -14.03 -8.17
N VAL A 202 1.29 -15.17 -8.78
CA VAL A 202 -0.09 -15.67 -8.87
C VAL A 202 -0.66 -15.96 -7.48
N MET A 203 0.13 -16.58 -6.59
CA MET A 203 -0.27 -16.81 -5.20
C MET A 203 -0.47 -15.49 -4.43
N VAL A 204 0.40 -14.49 -4.64
CA VAL A 204 0.21 -13.15 -4.06
C VAL A 204 -1.09 -12.52 -4.57
N ALA A 205 -1.38 -12.61 -5.87
CA ALA A 205 -2.64 -12.14 -6.42
C ALA A 205 -3.84 -12.87 -5.79
N ALA A 206 -3.74 -14.19 -5.58
CA ALA A 206 -4.78 -14.96 -4.89
C ALA A 206 -4.99 -14.51 -3.43
N PHE A 207 -3.91 -14.21 -2.69
CA PHE A 207 -4.00 -13.65 -1.33
C PHE A 207 -4.62 -12.25 -1.32
N TYR A 208 -4.32 -11.41 -2.30
CA TYR A 208 -5.00 -10.13 -2.45
C TYR A 208 -6.48 -10.30 -2.75
N MET A 209 -6.86 -11.21 -3.63
CA MET A 209 -8.27 -11.48 -3.91
C MET A 209 -9.01 -12.03 -2.68
N LEU A 210 -8.37 -12.94 -1.92
CA LEU A 210 -8.89 -13.44 -0.65
C LEU A 210 -9.10 -12.28 0.34
N SER A 211 -8.09 -11.44 0.51
CA SER A 211 -8.18 -10.26 1.37
C SER A 211 -9.26 -9.28 0.91
N ALA A 212 -9.45 -9.10 -0.40
CA ALA A 212 -10.49 -8.25 -0.97
C ALA A 212 -11.89 -8.79 -0.63
N ALA A 213 -12.11 -10.10 -0.80
CA ALA A 213 -13.37 -10.75 -0.48
C ALA A 213 -13.71 -10.65 1.01
N CYS A 214 -12.70 -10.79 1.89
CA CYS A 214 -12.88 -10.65 3.33
C CYS A 214 -13.43 -9.27 3.73
N TRP A 215 -13.08 -8.19 3.03
CA TRP A 215 -13.53 -6.84 3.37
C TRP A 215 -15.04 -6.64 3.30
N PHE A 216 -15.77 -7.42 2.49
CA PHE A 216 -17.24 -7.38 2.48
C PHE A 216 -17.87 -8.14 3.65
N LEU A 217 -17.14 -9.10 4.21
CA LEU A 217 -17.58 -9.93 5.32
C LEU A 217 -17.21 -9.34 6.68
N ILE A 218 -16.25 -8.41 6.73
CA ILE A 218 -15.89 -7.67 7.94
C ILE A 218 -16.93 -6.57 8.16
N ASP A 219 -17.71 -6.71 9.22
CA ASP A 219 -18.56 -5.64 9.74
C ASP A 219 -17.88 -4.97 10.92
N CYS A 220 -17.41 -3.73 10.74
CA CYS A 220 -16.77 -2.95 11.80
C CYS A 220 -17.77 -2.24 12.73
N SER A 221 -19.07 -2.21 12.39
CA SER A 221 -20.12 -1.68 13.27
C SER A 221 -20.51 -2.67 14.37
N ASP A 222 -20.19 -3.96 14.22
CA ASP A 222 -20.41 -5.00 15.23
C ASP A 222 -19.35 -4.95 16.36
N SER A 223 -19.17 -3.78 16.98
CA SER A 223 -18.11 -3.53 17.98
C SER A 223 -18.17 -4.51 19.14
N LEU A 224 -17.02 -5.08 19.52
CA LEU A 224 -16.85 -5.99 20.64
C LEU A 224 -17.17 -5.34 21.99
N ASP A 225 -17.14 -4.01 22.05
CA ASP A 225 -17.64 -3.27 23.19
C ASP A 225 -19.14 -2.98 23.04
N LYS A 226 -19.96 -3.68 23.83
CA LYS A 226 -21.42 -3.51 23.80
C LYS A 226 -21.86 -2.10 24.15
N THR A 227 -21.18 -1.44 25.09
CA THR A 227 -21.55 -0.08 25.51
C THR A 227 -21.34 0.92 24.37
N GLU A 228 -20.20 0.80 23.67
CA GLU A 228 -19.89 1.63 22.51
C GLU A 228 -20.77 1.27 21.30
N ARG A 229 -21.09 -0.01 21.11
CA ARG A 229 -22.04 -0.47 20.09
C ARG A 229 -23.42 0.17 20.29
N ASP A 230 -23.96 0.13 21.50
CA ASP A 230 -25.28 0.68 21.82
C ASP A 230 -25.29 2.20 21.73
N ALA A 231 -24.20 2.86 22.16
CA ALA A 231 -24.02 4.31 22.00
C ALA A 231 -23.88 4.72 20.52
N SER A 232 -23.15 3.94 19.72
CA SER A 232 -23.00 4.17 18.29
C SER A 232 -24.32 3.99 17.56
N LEU A 233 -25.10 2.95 17.89
CA LEU A 233 -26.45 2.75 17.34
C LEU A 233 -27.42 3.88 17.71
N ALA A 234 -27.25 4.50 18.89
CA ALA A 234 -28.05 5.64 19.31
C ALA A 234 -27.67 6.96 18.61
N LEU A 235 -26.44 7.08 18.07
CA LEU A 235 -25.90 8.30 17.46
C LEU A 235 -25.73 8.20 15.93
N GLU A 236 -25.61 7.00 15.36
CA GLU A 236 -25.43 6.78 13.93
C GLU A 236 -26.76 7.01 13.18
N GLN A 237 -27.01 8.27 12.83
CA GLN A 237 -27.87 8.62 11.70
C GLN A 237 -26.96 8.73 10.46
N PRO A 238 -26.88 7.68 9.61
CA PRO A 238 -26.11 7.76 8.38
C PRO A 238 -26.52 8.98 7.53
N ARG A 239 -25.56 9.83 7.15
CA ARG A 239 -25.83 11.05 6.35
C ARG A 239 -26.26 10.74 4.91
N CYS A 240 -26.00 9.52 4.45
CA CYS A 240 -26.23 9.07 3.08
C CYS A 240 -26.87 7.67 3.07
N THR A 241 -27.09 7.09 1.91
CA THR A 241 -27.36 5.65 1.79
C THR A 241 -26.09 4.94 1.33
N VAL A 242 -26.05 3.60 1.38
CA VAL A 242 -24.93 2.80 0.84
C VAL A 242 -24.63 3.17 -0.63
N LYS A 243 -25.67 3.48 -1.42
CA LYS A 243 -25.52 3.97 -2.80
C LYS A 243 -24.80 5.32 -2.85
N GLY A 244 -25.07 6.21 -1.90
CA GLY A 244 -24.37 7.48 -1.74
C GLY A 244 -22.89 7.28 -1.37
N VAL A 245 -22.58 6.31 -0.52
CA VAL A 245 -21.18 5.94 -0.21
C VAL A 245 -20.45 5.49 -1.47
N LEU A 246 -21.08 4.58 -2.24
CA LEU A 246 -20.50 4.09 -3.49
C LEU A 246 -20.32 5.21 -4.51
N PHE A 247 -21.27 6.14 -4.62
CA PHE A 247 -21.18 7.28 -5.52
C PHE A 247 -20.00 8.21 -5.18
N GLU A 248 -19.87 8.61 -3.91
CA GLU A 248 -18.73 9.46 -3.49
C GLU A 248 -17.40 8.73 -3.63
N PHE A 249 -17.37 7.41 -3.37
CA PHE A 249 -16.21 6.58 -3.61
C PHE A 249 -15.80 6.53 -5.09
N LEU A 250 -16.74 6.30 -6.01
CA LEU A 250 -16.47 6.29 -7.45
C LEU A 250 -16.02 7.66 -7.97
N ARG A 251 -16.65 8.74 -7.48
CA ARG A 251 -16.27 10.11 -7.81
C ARG A 251 -14.82 10.41 -7.39
N MET A 252 -14.38 9.85 -6.28
CA MET A 252 -13.04 9.98 -5.74
C MET A 252 -11.99 9.17 -6.52
N LEU A 253 -12.36 8.00 -7.05
CA LEU A 253 -11.44 7.18 -7.86
C LEU A 253 -11.07 7.82 -9.20
N LEU A 254 -11.94 8.67 -9.76
CA LEU A 254 -11.72 9.28 -11.07
C LEU A 254 -10.47 10.19 -11.14
N PRO A 255 -10.29 11.19 -10.25
CA PRO A 255 -9.05 11.98 -10.22
C PRO A 255 -7.82 11.16 -9.81
N LEU A 256 -8.01 10.15 -8.94
CA LEU A 256 -6.92 9.27 -8.51
C LEU A 256 -6.37 8.45 -9.69
N ALA A 257 -7.24 7.90 -10.54
CA ALA A 257 -6.84 7.16 -11.73
C ALA A 257 -6.07 8.04 -12.71
N GLY A 258 -6.52 9.29 -12.92
CA GLY A 258 -5.79 10.27 -13.74
C GLY A 258 -4.41 10.61 -13.17
N GLY A 259 -4.32 10.82 -11.85
CA GLY A 259 -3.06 11.08 -11.15
C GLY A 259 -2.08 9.91 -11.24
N LEU A 260 -2.54 8.68 -11.02
CA LEU A 260 -1.72 7.48 -11.13
C LEU A 260 -1.23 7.23 -12.57
N ALA A 261 -2.08 7.44 -13.58
CA ALA A 261 -1.67 7.33 -14.97
C ALA A 261 -0.58 8.36 -15.32
N ALA A 262 -0.73 9.62 -14.88
CA ALA A 262 0.28 10.66 -15.09
C ALA A 262 1.62 10.31 -14.43
N VAL A 263 1.58 9.71 -13.23
CA VAL A 263 2.77 9.24 -12.51
C VAL A 263 3.46 8.10 -13.26
N VAL A 264 2.71 7.11 -13.73
CA VAL A 264 3.27 5.98 -14.49
C VAL A 264 3.90 6.47 -15.80
N ILE A 265 3.27 7.42 -16.48
CA ILE A 265 3.81 8.04 -17.70
C ILE A 265 5.09 8.84 -17.38
N ALA A 266 5.08 9.66 -16.33
CA ALA A 266 6.24 10.42 -15.90
C ALA A 266 7.41 9.50 -15.52
N LEU A 267 7.13 8.40 -14.81
CA LEU A 267 8.12 7.37 -14.50
C LEU A 267 8.70 6.75 -15.77
N ALA A 268 7.85 6.30 -16.69
CA ALA A 268 8.29 5.70 -17.95
C ALA A 268 9.15 6.66 -18.79
N GLN A 269 8.91 7.98 -18.69
CA GLN A 269 9.69 9.01 -19.36
C GLN A 269 11.03 9.33 -18.66
N LEU A 270 11.09 9.21 -17.33
CA LEU A 270 12.29 9.52 -16.53
C LEU A 270 13.26 8.33 -16.38
N LEU A 271 12.81 7.11 -16.70
CA LEU A 271 13.62 5.90 -16.60
C LEU A 271 14.74 5.75 -17.65
N PRO A 272 14.58 6.18 -18.91
CA PRO A 272 15.69 6.26 -19.86
C PRO A 272 16.77 7.25 -19.43
N GLU A 273 16.41 8.32 -18.70
CA GLU A 273 17.38 9.25 -18.12
C GLU A 273 18.18 8.56 -16.99
N LEU A 274 17.57 7.65 -16.22
CA LEU A 274 18.22 6.85 -15.19
C LEU A 274 19.21 5.82 -15.77
N GLU A 275 18.91 5.20 -16.91
CA GLU A 275 19.84 4.29 -17.64
C GLU A 275 21.08 5.01 -18.19
N SER A 276 21.01 6.34 -18.36
CA SER A 276 22.09 7.15 -18.96
C SER A 276 23.02 7.82 -17.95
N VAL A 277 22.80 7.65 -16.64
CA VAL A 277 23.63 8.30 -15.61
C VAL A 277 24.93 7.51 -15.42
N PRO A 278 26.12 8.09 -15.72
CA PRO A 278 27.39 7.43 -15.47
C PRO A 278 27.62 7.20 -13.97
N ASP A 279 28.32 6.12 -13.62
CA ASP A 279 28.59 5.59 -12.26
C ASP A 279 29.24 6.55 -11.22
N GLY A 280 29.28 7.86 -11.46
CA GLY A 280 29.88 8.87 -10.58
C GLY A 280 28.91 9.85 -9.90
N GLU A 281 27.64 9.94 -10.32
CA GLU A 281 26.69 10.93 -9.80
C GLU A 281 25.53 10.33 -9.02
N SER A 282 25.83 9.79 -7.84
CA SER A 282 24.85 9.33 -6.85
C SER A 282 23.99 10.46 -6.24
N GLY A 283 23.89 11.65 -6.87
CA GLY A 283 23.11 12.79 -6.37
C GLY A 283 21.80 13.05 -7.15
N LEU A 284 21.67 12.50 -8.36
CA LEU A 284 20.57 12.83 -9.28
C LEU A 284 19.30 11.98 -9.04
N TRP A 285 19.46 10.73 -8.59
CA TRP A 285 18.37 9.76 -8.42
C TRP A 285 17.38 10.13 -7.30
N TRP A 286 17.86 10.62 -6.14
CA TRP A 286 17.00 11.08 -5.05
C TRP A 286 16.11 12.25 -5.49
N GLN A 287 16.60 13.11 -6.38
CA GLN A 287 15.84 14.24 -6.88
C GLN A 287 14.71 13.81 -7.82
N THR A 288 14.96 12.82 -8.69
CA THR A 288 13.94 12.23 -9.57
C THR A 288 12.87 11.50 -8.75
N LEU A 289 13.28 10.74 -7.75
CA LEU A 289 12.39 10.08 -6.79
C LEU A 289 11.56 11.09 -5.97
N LEU A 290 12.14 12.21 -5.55
CA LEU A 290 11.42 13.29 -4.89
C LEU A 290 10.41 13.97 -5.82
N LYS A 291 10.80 14.31 -7.04
CA LYS A 291 9.90 14.89 -8.05
C LYS A 291 8.71 13.97 -8.30
N LEU A 292 8.95 12.66 -8.34
CA LEU A 292 7.92 11.64 -8.44
C LEU A 292 6.94 11.69 -7.27
N VAL A 293 7.46 11.56 -6.04
CA VAL A 293 6.64 11.55 -4.81
C VAL A 293 5.78 12.81 -4.76
N VAL A 294 6.36 13.97 -5.07
CA VAL A 294 5.64 15.24 -5.07
C VAL A 294 4.58 15.28 -6.17
N ALA A 295 4.84 14.76 -7.37
CA ALA A 295 3.84 14.70 -8.45
C ALA A 295 2.64 13.79 -8.09
N VAL A 296 2.88 12.63 -7.46
CA VAL A 296 1.80 11.72 -6.99
C VAL A 296 0.92 12.42 -5.96
N ILE A 297 1.55 13.05 -4.97
CA ILE A 297 0.88 13.81 -3.93
C ILE A 297 0.09 14.96 -4.57
N ALA A 298 0.72 15.74 -5.45
CA ALA A 298 0.07 16.84 -6.16
C ALA A 298 -1.18 16.39 -6.92
N GLY A 299 -1.05 15.34 -7.74
CA GLY A 299 -2.14 14.75 -8.52
C GLY A 299 -3.31 14.31 -7.64
N ALA A 300 -3.04 13.57 -6.56
CA ALA A 300 -4.06 13.08 -5.65
C ALA A 300 -4.83 14.21 -4.93
N PHE A 301 -4.19 15.35 -4.67
CA PHE A 301 -4.81 16.49 -3.99
C PHE A 301 -5.32 17.62 -4.92
N THR A 302 -5.15 17.50 -6.25
CA THR A 302 -5.62 18.54 -7.20
C THR A 302 -7.14 18.74 -7.19
N GLY A 303 -7.93 17.76 -6.72
CA GLY A 303 -9.37 17.92 -6.49
C GLY A 303 -9.76 18.63 -5.18
N GLY A 304 -8.80 18.94 -4.29
CA GLY A 304 -9.05 19.31 -2.89
C GLY A 304 -8.38 20.60 -2.38
N GLY A 305 -8.02 21.54 -3.26
CA GLY A 305 -7.52 22.87 -2.84
C GLY A 305 -6.07 22.91 -2.29
N VAL A 306 -5.37 21.77 -2.18
CA VAL A 306 -3.97 21.70 -1.71
C VAL A 306 -2.95 21.97 -2.84
N GLY A 307 -3.40 22.01 -4.10
CA GLY A 307 -2.53 22.29 -5.26
C GLY A 307 -1.71 23.57 -5.13
N HIS A 308 -2.24 24.59 -4.46
CA HIS A 308 -1.51 25.85 -4.22
C HIS A 308 -0.35 25.68 -3.23
N LEU A 309 -0.47 24.82 -2.23
CA LEU A 309 0.57 24.58 -1.23
C LEU A 309 1.74 23.79 -1.83
N ILE A 310 1.42 22.84 -2.71
CA ILE A 310 2.42 22.01 -3.41
C ILE A 310 3.12 22.82 -4.50
N ALA A 311 2.40 23.67 -5.25
CA ALA A 311 2.99 24.61 -6.18
C ALA A 311 3.97 25.58 -5.48
N LYS A 312 3.65 26.02 -4.26
CA LYS A 312 4.52 26.88 -3.44
C LYS A 312 5.77 26.14 -2.94
N PHE A 313 5.64 24.85 -2.61
CA PHE A 313 6.76 24.00 -2.21
C PHE A 313 7.70 23.70 -3.39
N LEU A 314 7.14 23.34 -4.54
CA LEU A 314 7.87 23.13 -5.81
C LEU A 314 8.56 24.40 -6.31
N GLY A 315 7.89 25.56 -6.22
CA GLY A 315 8.47 26.86 -6.58
C GLY A 315 9.65 27.27 -5.70
N LYS A 316 9.69 26.81 -4.44
CA LYS A 316 10.81 27.04 -3.52
C LYS A 316 12.03 26.17 -3.87
N TYR A 317 11.82 24.96 -4.41
CA TYR A 317 12.90 24.10 -4.88
C TYR A 317 13.43 24.51 -6.27
N SER A 318 12.56 24.99 -7.16
CA SER A 318 12.96 25.53 -8.46
C SER A 318 13.87 26.75 -8.35
N SER A 319 13.68 27.59 -7.33
CA SER A 319 14.50 28.79 -7.10
C SER A 319 15.87 28.47 -6.48
N SER A 320 16.01 27.37 -5.74
CA SER A 320 17.32 26.86 -5.29
C SER A 320 18.19 26.31 -6.44
N PHE A 321 17.58 26.00 -7.59
CA PHE A 321 18.28 25.47 -8.77
C PHE A 321 18.85 26.56 -9.68
N GLN A 322 18.30 27.78 -9.64
CA GLN A 322 18.83 28.94 -10.38
C GLN A 322 20.08 29.50 -9.71
N LEU A 323 20.12 29.52 -8.36
CA LEU A 323 21.25 30.04 -7.59
C LEU A 323 22.56 29.23 -7.74
N ASN A 324 22.48 27.93 -8.06
CA ASN A 324 23.68 27.10 -8.30
C ASN A 324 24.15 27.11 -9.76
N ARG A 325 23.41 27.73 -10.68
CA ARG A 325 23.80 27.81 -12.10
C ARG A 325 24.44 29.16 -12.46
N GLU A 326 24.26 30.18 -11.62
CA GLU A 326 24.88 31.51 -11.77
C GLU A 326 26.25 31.62 -11.05
N GLY A 327 26.73 30.57 -10.39
CA GLY A 327 27.98 30.58 -9.61
C GLY A 327 29.24 30.11 -10.33
N ASP A 328 29.13 29.49 -11.51
CA ASP A 328 30.27 28.86 -12.21
C ASP A 328 30.74 29.64 -13.46
N ASP A 329 30.33 30.90 -13.62
CA ASP A 329 30.73 31.76 -14.74
C ASP A 329 31.54 32.97 -14.25
N LEU A 330 32.76 32.72 -13.76
CA LEU A 330 33.79 33.74 -13.56
C LEU A 330 35.11 33.29 -14.19
N SER A 331 35.19 33.58 -15.50
CA SER A 331 36.35 34.05 -16.25
C SER A 331 37.73 33.97 -15.58
N SER A 332 38.60 33.20 -16.23
CA SER A 332 40.06 33.32 -16.23
C SER A 332 40.58 34.77 -16.31
N PRO A 333 41.63 35.14 -15.58
CA PRO A 333 42.53 36.20 -15.99
C PRO A 333 43.79 35.61 -16.62
N THR A 334 43.93 35.80 -17.94
CA THR A 334 45.22 35.91 -18.61
C THR A 334 45.80 37.29 -18.33
N GLU A 335 46.88 37.35 -17.56
CA GLU A 335 48.18 38.01 -17.81
C GLU A 335 49.06 37.97 -16.55
#